data_AF-A0A929ERD5-F1
#
_entry.id   AF-A0A929ERD5-F1
#
_cell.length_a   1.000
_cell.length_b   1.000
_cell.length_c   1.000
_cell.angle_alpha   90.00
_cell.angle_beta   90.00
_cell.angle_gamma   90.00
#
_symmetry.space_group_name_H-M   'P 1'
#
loop_
_entity.id
_entity.type
_entity.pdbx_description
1 polymer ?
#
loop_
_entity_poly.entity_id
_entity_poly.type
_entity_poly.pdbx_seq_one_letter_code
_entity_poly.pdbx_strand_id
1 'polypeptide(L)' 'MSEPEITVYGAHWCPDCRQSKQFLGEHQIPYNWVDIEEDKEAEEFVIKTNKGKRIIPTITFPD' A
#
# COMPACT_ATOMS: atom_id res chain seq x y z
N MET A 1 -0.15 -21.07 -6.73
CA MET A 1 0.69 -20.01 -6.14
C MET A 1 -0.24 -19.18 -5.29
N SER A 2 0.04 -18.99 -4.00
CA SER A 2 -0.83 -18.20 -3.13
C SER A 2 -0.75 -16.74 -3.57
N GLU A 3 -1.90 -16.11 -3.80
CA GLU A 3 -1.95 -14.68 -4.10
C GLU A 3 -1.49 -13.86 -2.89
N PRO A 4 -0.82 -12.71 -3.09
CA PRO A 4 -0.43 -11.86 -1.99
C PRO A 4 -1.67 -11.31 -1.28
N GLU A 5 -1.84 -11.68 -0.01
CA GLU A 5 -3.01 -11.26 0.79
C GLU A 5 -2.87 -9.83 1.34
N ILE A 6 -1.63 -9.32 1.40
CA ILE A 6 -1.35 -7.95 1.85
C ILE A 6 -1.31 -7.02 0.64
N THR A 7 -1.98 -5.87 0.71
CA THR A 7 -1.87 -4.80 -0.29
C THR A 7 -1.30 -3.53 0.32
N VAL A 8 -0.31 -2.95 -0.34
CA VAL A 8 0.35 -1.69 0.04
C VAL A 8 -0.03 -0.62 -0.98
N TYR A 9 -0.81 0.35 -0.53
CA TYR A 9 -1.16 1.56 -1.27
C TYR A 9 -0.15 2.65 -0.95
N GLY A 10 0.52 3.17 -1.96
CA GLY A 10 1.58 4.15 -1.78
C GLY A 10 1.92 4.95 -3.02
N ALA A 11 3.00 5.70 -2.94
CA ALA A 11 3.56 6.45 -4.05
C ALA A 11 5.09 6.38 -4.02
N HIS A 12 5.74 6.48 -5.17
CA HIS A 12 7.20 6.31 -5.28
C HIS A 12 8.01 7.38 -4.53
N TRP A 13 7.48 8.59 -4.37
CA TRP A 13 8.14 9.68 -3.64
C TRP A 13 8.04 9.55 -2.12
N CYS A 14 7.17 8.66 -1.61
CA CYS A 14 6.91 8.56 -0.19
C CYS A 14 8.02 7.74 0.52
N PRO A 15 8.79 8.34 1.45
CA PRO A 15 9.85 7.64 2.16
C PRO A 15 9.30 6.51 3.05
N ASP A 16 8.14 6.69 3.68
CA ASP A 16 7.51 5.68 4.52
C ASP A 16 7.00 4.48 3.71
N CYS A 17 6.54 4.72 2.48
CA CYS A 17 6.21 3.64 1.53
C CYS A 17 7.46 2.82 1.21
N ARG A 18 8.60 3.47 0.96
CA ARG A 18 9.86 2.77 0.72
C ARG A 18 10.29 1.92 1.91
N GLN A 19 10.20 2.46 3.13
CA GLN A 19 10.53 1.70 4.35
C GLN A 19 9.62 0.48 4.53
N SER A 20 8.31 0.66 4.31
CA SER A 20 7.33 -0.44 4.43
C SER A 20 7.59 -1.55 3.40
N LYS A 21 7.86 -1.19 2.14
CA LYS A 21 8.23 -2.16 1.09
C LYS A 21 9.53 -2.89 1.41
N GLN A 22 10.52 -2.18 1.94
CA GLN A 22 11.79 -2.77 2.34
C GLN A 22 11.58 -3.82 3.43
N PHE A 23 10.85 -3.48 4.49
CA PHE A 23 10.52 -4.42 5.57
C PHE A 23 9.86 -5.69 5.04
N LEU A 24 8.81 -5.55 4.22
CA LEU A 24 8.12 -6.71 3.62
C LEU A 24 9.07 -7.54 2.75
N GLY A 25 9.94 -6.89 1.97
CA GLY A 25 10.95 -7.54 1.13
C GLY A 25 12.00 -8.31 1.93
N GLU A 26 12.53 -7.72 3.00
CA GLU A 26 13.52 -8.34 3.90
C GLU A 26 12.96 -9.58 4.60
N HIS A 27 11.66 -9.57 4.93
CA HIS A 27 10.97 -10.70 5.55
C HIS A 27 10.37 -11.70 4.54
N GLN A 28 10.61 -11.51 3.23
CA GLN A 28 10.06 -12.34 2.15
C GLN A 28 8.53 -12.46 2.19
N ILE A 29 7.85 -11.41 2.65
CA ILE A 29 6.40 -11.36 2.74
C ILE A 29 5.86 -10.92 1.37
N PRO A 30 5.09 -11.75 0.66
CA PRO A 30 4.48 -11.36 -0.60
C PRO A 30 3.43 -10.26 -0.35
N TYR A 31 3.46 -9.22 -1.17
CA TYR A 31 2.50 -8.12 -1.12
C TYR A 31 2.16 -7.62 -2.53
N ASN A 32 0.95 -7.08 -2.67
CA ASN A 32 0.55 -6.33 -3.84
C ASN A 32 0.92 -4.85 -3.67
N TRP A 33 1.51 -4.24 -4.71
CA TRP A 33 1.84 -2.81 -4.71
C TRP A 33 0.84 -2.07 -5.59
N VAL A 34 0.21 -1.03 -5.03
CA VAL A 34 -0.71 -0.17 -5.76
C VAL A 34 -0.21 1.26 -5.66
N ASP A 35 0.12 1.85 -6.80
CA ASP A 35 0.51 3.26 -6.87
C ASP A 35 -0.74 4.14 -6.99
N ILE A 36 -0.98 4.96 -5.97
CA ILE A 36 -2.14 5.85 -5.92
C ILE A 36 -2.00 7.09 -6.82
N GLU A 37 -0.83 7.31 -7.44
CA GLU A 37 -0.64 8.39 -8.42
C GLU A 37 -1.10 7.96 -9.81
N GLU A 38 -1.04 6.67 -10.11
CA GLU A 38 -1.47 6.10 -11.39
C GLU A 38 -2.89 5.53 -11.33
N ASP A 39 -3.38 5.18 -10.12
CA ASP A 39 -4.70 4.61 -9.88
C ASP A 39 -5.57 5.53 -9.01
N LYS A 40 -6.58 6.15 -9.65
CA LYS A 40 -7.54 7.03 -8.98
C LYS A 40 -8.47 6.29 -8.04
N GLU A 41 -8.85 5.05 -8.36
CA GLU A 41 -9.73 4.25 -7.49
C GLU A 41 -8.99 3.88 -6.20
N ALA A 42 -7.70 3.59 -6.31
CA ALA A 42 -6.81 3.37 -5.17
C ALA A 42 -6.63 4.62 -4.30
N GLU A 43 -6.48 5.80 -4.91
CA GLU A 43 -6.43 7.07 -4.19
C GLU A 43 -7.72 7.33 -3.40
N GLU A 44 -8.87 7.17 -4.04
CA GLU A 44 -10.18 7.32 -3.39
C GLU A 44 -10.36 6.32 -2.23
N PHE A 45 -9.91 5.07 -2.42
CA PHE A 45 -9.90 4.06 -1.37
C PHE A 45 -9.06 4.48 -0.16
N VAL A 46 -7.84 4.97 -0.37
CA VAL A 46 -6.97 5.48 0.70
C VAL A 46 -7.63 6.62 1.46
N ILE A 47 -8.20 7.59 0.73
CA ILE A 47 -8.87 8.75 1.32
C ILE A 47 -10.06 8.32 2.17
N LYS A 48 -10.92 7.43 1.64
CA LYS A 48 -12.09 6.91 2.34
C LYS A 48 -11.70 6.17 3.62
N THR A 49 -10.70 5.30 3.54
CA THR A 49 -10.22 4.51 4.68
C THR A 49 -9.61 5.39 5.78
N ASN A 50 -8.90 6.45 5.39
CA ASN A 50 -8.25 7.38 6.31
C ASN A 50 -9.09 8.61 6.66
N LYS A 51 -10.43 8.47 6.67
CA LYS A 51 -11.37 9.52 7.11
C LYS A 51 -11.22 10.84 6.33
N GLY A 52 -11.09 10.75 5.02
CA GLY A 52 -10.97 11.89 4.11
C GLY A 52 -9.54 12.40 3.92
N LYS A 53 -8.52 11.69 4.43
CA LYS A 53 -7.12 12.10 4.31
C LYS A 53 -6.34 11.20 3.37
N ARG A 54 -5.47 11.77 2.54
CA ARG A 54 -4.54 11.03 1.69
C ARG A 54 -3.29 10.63 2.50
N ILE A 55 -3.41 9.60 3.33
CA ILE A 55 -2.31 9.09 4.17
C ILE A 55 -1.71 7.85 3.53
N ILE A 56 -0.42 7.89 3.23
CA ILE A 56 0.34 6.76 2.70
C ILE A 56 1.62 6.53 3.52
N PRO A 57 2.09 5.28 3.65
CA PRO A 57 1.48 4.05 3.12
C PRO A 57 0.19 3.67 3.86
N THR A 58 -0.81 3.21 3.11
CA THR A 58 -1.98 2.50 3.66
C THR A 58 -1.80 1.03 3.34
N ILE A 59 -1.87 0.16 4.34
CA ILE A 59 -1.63 -1.28 4.19
C ILE A 59 -2.88 -2.03 4.64
N THR A 60 -3.40 -2.88 3.76
CA THR A 60 -4.52 -3.77 4.08
C THR A 60 -4.03 -5.20 4.22
N PHE A 61 -4.64 -5.92 5.16
CA PHE A 61 -4.37 -7.33 5.45
C PHE A 61 -5.62 -8.15 5.09
N PRO A 62 -5.48 -9.47 4.86
CA PRO A 62 -6.64 -10.35 4.89
C PRO A 62 -7.26 -10.33 6.29
N ASP A 63 -8.58 -10.51 6.36
CA ASP A 63 -9.31 -10.67 7.62
C ASP A 63 -8.90 -11.95 8.38
#